data_AF-A0A1Y1HIN2-F1
#
_entry.id   AF-A0A1Y1HIN2-F1
#
_cell.length_a   1.000
_cell.length_b   1.000
_cell.length_c   1.000
_cell.angle_alpha   90.00
_cell.angle_beta   90.00
_cell.angle_gamma   90.00
#
_symmetry.space_group_name_H-M   'P 1'
#
loop_
_entity.id
_entity.type
_entity.pdbx_description
1 polymer ?
#
loop_
_entity_poly.entity_id
_entity_poly.type
_entity_poly.pdbx_seq_one_letter_code
_entity_poly.pdbx_strand_id
1 'polypeptide(L)'
;MMATSAAQQALCSAPLSQMGGQVASRSRHLQTPVASGSSCSSFVGNALACQRRIKAPRRHLKAGARADLQTMVSDMSRAAPKGLFPPEPPKYTGPKLKVAIVGAGLAGMSTAVELLDQGHEVDLYESRPFIGGKVASFKDKDGNHIEMGLHVFFGCYNNLFRLMRKVGATDNLLLKEHTHQFINKGGNLGELDFRFITGAPFHGLKAFFTTNQLSTMDKVQNAIALATSPVVRALVDPEGAMRDIRNLDKVSFSDWFISHGGSRASITRMWDPIAYALGFIDCDNISARCMLTIFQFFATKTEASVLRMLAGSPQTGLHDPLIKYIEDKGGRFHVRWGCREVQYEEAADGSVRVTGLHMTKANQSEIVKADAYVAACDVPGIKRLLPTAWRRWPLFDNIYHLEGVPVITVQLRYNGWVTELQDQAKINQLARAEGLDNLLYSADADFSCFADLALTSPQDYYKPGEGSLLQCVLTPADPYMALPNEEIVAKVNEQVFNLFPSARNLSMTWHSVVKIGQSLYREAPGMDVFRPDQRTPIDNFFLAGSYTKQDYIDSMEGATLSGRQAAAKILESGADLAALREQLQQSLASSPAKDLATV
;
A
#
# COMPACT_ATOMS: atom_id res chain seq x y z
N MET A 1 -21.94 -4.59 38.27
CA MET A 1 -21.90 -3.15 38.56
C MET A 1 -22.40 -2.43 37.32
N MET A 2 -23.43 -1.61 37.49
CA MET A 2 -24.29 -1.04 36.45
C MET A 2 -23.72 0.22 35.79
N ALA A 3 -24.10 0.39 34.52
CA ALA A 3 -24.53 1.62 33.82
C ALA A 3 -23.58 2.81 33.65
N THR A 4 -23.34 3.18 32.37
CA THR A 4 -23.62 4.47 31.69
C THR A 4 -22.68 4.60 30.46
N SER A 5 -23.02 5.15 29.29
CA SER A 5 -24.28 5.60 28.68
C SER A 5 -24.04 5.74 27.17
N ALA A 6 -25.03 5.35 26.37
CA ALA A 6 -25.16 5.66 24.96
C ALA A 6 -25.58 7.13 24.76
N ALA A 7 -25.02 7.84 23.76
CA ALA A 7 -25.66 8.97 23.07
C ALA A 7 -24.75 9.50 21.94
N GLN A 8 -25.13 9.26 20.67
CA GLN A 8 -25.02 10.22 19.56
C GLN A 8 -25.54 9.57 18.26
N GLN A 9 -26.86 9.55 18.14
CA GLN A 9 -27.59 9.46 16.88
C GLN A 9 -28.68 10.54 16.94
N ALA A 10 -28.72 11.37 15.89
CA ALA A 10 -29.77 12.30 15.45
C ALA A 10 -29.23 13.72 15.31
N LEU A 11 -29.19 14.20 14.06
CA LEU A 11 -29.65 15.53 13.59
C LEU A 11 -29.14 15.78 12.16
N CYS A 12 -29.99 15.52 11.17
CA CYS A 12 -30.29 16.46 10.08
C CYS A 12 -31.13 15.77 8.98
N SER A 13 -32.45 15.89 9.11
CA SER A 13 -33.39 15.71 8.00
C SER A 13 -34.59 16.63 8.24
N ALA A 14 -34.66 17.72 7.46
CA ALA A 14 -35.91 18.40 7.12
C ALA A 14 -35.70 19.21 5.82
N PRO A 15 -36.68 19.21 4.89
CA PRO A 15 -36.57 19.82 3.57
C PRO A 15 -37.07 21.27 3.56
N LEU A 16 -36.58 22.08 2.62
CA LEU A 16 -37.19 23.37 2.30
C LEU A 16 -37.61 23.42 0.82
N SER A 17 -38.80 23.99 0.68
CA SER A 17 -39.72 23.99 -0.44
C SER A 17 -39.38 24.99 -1.54
N GLN A 18 -39.87 24.63 -2.73
CA GLN A 18 -40.23 25.43 -3.89
C GLN A 18 -40.37 26.95 -3.68
N MET A 19 -39.74 27.73 -4.57
CA MET A 19 -40.37 28.88 -5.24
C MET A 19 -39.85 28.97 -6.67
N GLY A 20 -40.78 29.16 -7.60
CA GLY A 20 -40.54 29.21 -9.03
C GLY A 20 -40.06 30.57 -9.54
N GLY A 21 -39.59 30.57 -10.79
CA GLY A 21 -39.28 31.75 -11.57
C GLY A 21 -38.87 31.36 -12.98
N GLN A 22 -39.85 31.22 -13.87
CA GLN A 22 -39.64 31.17 -15.33
C GLN A 22 -39.10 32.52 -15.81
N VAL A 23 -38.01 32.54 -16.58
CA VAL A 23 -37.83 33.45 -17.72
C VAL A 23 -37.05 32.73 -18.82
N ALA A 24 -37.67 32.60 -19.98
CA ALA A 24 -37.06 32.17 -21.22
C ALA A 24 -36.41 33.38 -21.93
N SER A 25 -35.25 33.21 -22.58
CA SER A 25 -35.01 33.75 -23.92
C SER A 25 -33.69 33.28 -24.58
N ARG A 26 -33.88 32.65 -25.75
CA ARG A 26 -33.20 32.88 -27.04
C ARG A 26 -31.67 32.90 -27.13
N SER A 27 -31.14 31.81 -27.70
CA SER A 27 -30.35 31.73 -28.95
C SER A 27 -29.52 32.95 -29.39
N ARG A 28 -28.22 32.73 -29.65
CA ARG A 28 -27.59 33.06 -30.94
C ARG A 28 -26.25 32.34 -31.12
N HIS A 29 -26.22 31.51 -32.15
CA HIS A 29 -25.01 31.09 -32.84
C HIS A 29 -24.29 32.31 -33.45
N LEU A 30 -22.97 32.32 -33.41
CA LEU A 30 -22.15 32.98 -34.42
C LEU A 30 -20.93 32.11 -34.74
N GLN A 31 -20.81 31.86 -36.03
CA GLN A 31 -19.82 31.03 -36.71
C GLN A 31 -18.74 31.91 -37.33
N THR A 32 -17.51 31.37 -37.37
CA THR A 32 -16.45 31.51 -38.41
C THR A 32 -15.64 32.83 -38.50
N PRO A 33 -14.45 32.85 -39.18
CA PRO A 33 -13.77 31.79 -39.93
C PRO A 33 -12.24 31.62 -39.70
N VAL A 34 -11.74 30.59 -40.37
CA VAL A 34 -10.37 30.11 -40.66
C VAL A 34 -9.64 30.97 -41.72
N ALA A 35 -8.30 31.02 -41.67
CA ALA A 35 -7.37 31.19 -42.81
C ALA A 35 -5.98 30.64 -42.39
N SER A 36 -5.43 29.52 -42.92
CA SER A 36 -4.64 29.34 -44.17
C SER A 36 -3.78 30.57 -44.55
N GLY A 37 -2.47 30.58 -44.72
CA GLY A 37 -1.46 29.56 -45.04
C GLY A 37 -0.63 30.09 -46.22
N SER A 38 0.70 30.13 -46.16
CA SER A 38 1.58 30.13 -47.36
C SER A 38 3.07 30.19 -47.01
N SER A 39 3.80 29.24 -47.60
CA SER A 39 5.25 29.19 -47.82
C SER A 39 5.73 30.23 -48.83
N CYS A 40 6.96 30.71 -48.72
CA CYS A 40 7.83 30.97 -49.88
C CYS A 40 9.31 31.07 -49.48
N SER A 41 10.16 30.60 -50.39
CA SER A 41 11.59 30.33 -50.30
C SER A 41 12.50 31.47 -50.80
N SER A 42 13.76 31.37 -50.37
CA SER A 42 15.03 31.78 -51.02
C SER A 42 15.38 33.27 -51.21
N PHE A 43 16.49 33.69 -50.61
CA PHE A 43 17.50 34.55 -51.24
C PHE A 43 18.91 34.25 -50.69
N VAL A 44 19.87 34.19 -51.61
CA VAL A 44 21.31 33.95 -51.41
C VAL A 44 22.03 35.28 -51.17
N GLY A 45 22.97 35.33 -50.22
CA GLY A 45 23.84 36.49 -50.01
C GLY A 45 25.06 36.13 -49.15
N ASN A 46 26.23 36.08 -49.80
CA ASN A 46 27.54 35.78 -49.22
C ASN A 46 28.10 37.02 -48.51
N ALA A 47 28.51 36.90 -47.24
CA ALA A 47 29.44 37.84 -46.61
C ALA A 47 30.23 37.13 -45.49
N LEU A 48 31.53 36.95 -45.73
CA LEU A 48 32.51 36.52 -44.73
C LEU A 48 32.79 37.67 -43.75
N ALA A 49 32.59 37.47 -42.45
CA ALA A 49 33.44 38.05 -41.39
C ALA A 49 33.09 37.51 -39.98
N CYS A 50 34.15 37.13 -39.26
CA CYS A 50 34.28 37.11 -37.79
C CYS A 50 33.47 36.06 -36.98
N GLN A 51 33.99 34.84 -36.89
CA GLN A 51 33.53 33.83 -35.93
C GLN A 51 33.99 34.19 -34.49
N ARG A 52 33.07 34.70 -33.66
CA ARG A 52 33.10 34.50 -32.20
C ARG A 52 32.13 33.38 -31.86
N ARG A 53 32.64 32.26 -31.31
CA ARG A 53 31.83 31.12 -30.85
C ARG A 53 30.92 31.54 -29.69
N ILE A 54 29.65 31.81 -29.98
CA ILE A 54 28.58 31.83 -28.97
C ILE A 54 28.01 30.41 -28.91
N LYS A 55 28.12 29.75 -27.75
CA LYS A 55 27.52 28.42 -27.51
C LYS A 55 26.00 28.57 -27.47
N ALA A 56 25.30 27.93 -28.40
CA ALA A 56 23.85 27.78 -28.37
C ALA A 56 23.40 26.94 -27.16
N PRO A 57 22.23 27.22 -26.56
CA PRO A 57 21.72 26.43 -25.44
C PRO A 57 21.29 25.05 -25.95
N ARG A 58 21.69 23.99 -25.24
CA ARG A 58 21.28 22.62 -25.53
C ARG A 58 19.77 22.51 -25.38
N ARG A 59 19.06 22.24 -26.48
CA ARG A 59 17.67 21.76 -26.45
C ARG A 59 17.64 20.42 -25.70
N HIS A 60 17.03 20.40 -24.53
CA HIS A 60 16.61 19.15 -23.89
C HIS A 60 15.49 18.55 -24.73
N LEU A 61 15.81 17.49 -25.49
CA LEU A 61 14.83 16.58 -26.04
C LEU A 61 14.12 15.91 -24.86
N LYS A 62 12.87 16.32 -24.59
CA LYS A 62 11.95 15.51 -23.79
C LYS A 62 11.66 14.23 -24.58
N ALA A 63 12.39 13.16 -24.29
CA ALA A 63 12.01 11.84 -24.72
C ALA A 63 10.69 11.49 -24.02
N GLY A 64 9.60 11.47 -24.78
CA GLY A 64 8.35 10.87 -24.35
C GLY A 64 8.55 9.36 -24.23
N ALA A 65 9.02 8.91 -23.07
CA ALA A 65 9.06 7.49 -22.75
C ALA A 65 7.63 7.05 -22.39
N ARG A 66 6.96 6.34 -23.30
CA ARG A 66 5.94 5.38 -22.88
C ARG A 66 6.70 4.28 -22.15
N ALA A 67 6.74 4.37 -20.84
CA ALA A 67 7.52 3.48 -20.01
C ALA A 67 6.73 2.19 -19.78
N ASP A 68 7.09 1.11 -20.49
CA ASP A 68 6.54 -0.22 -20.25
C ASP A 68 7.04 -0.73 -18.90
N LEU A 69 6.12 -1.15 -18.04
CA LEU A 69 6.37 -1.72 -16.72
C LEU A 69 7.31 -2.93 -16.75
N GLN A 70 7.47 -3.64 -17.88
CA GLN A 70 8.51 -4.67 -18.04
C GLN A 70 9.93 -4.12 -17.91
N THR A 71 10.17 -2.89 -18.36
CA THR A 71 11.51 -2.28 -18.34
C THR A 71 11.88 -1.66 -17.00
N MET A 72 10.91 -1.54 -16.09
CA MET A 72 11.09 -0.79 -14.83
C MET A 72 10.76 -1.57 -13.56
N VAL A 73 10.23 -2.79 -13.68
CA VAL A 73 10.13 -3.74 -12.55
C VAL A 73 11.33 -4.64 -12.59
N SER A 74 11.99 -4.83 -11.45
CA SER A 74 13.10 -5.77 -11.38
C SER A 74 12.59 -7.18 -11.70
N ASP A 75 13.14 -7.85 -12.72
CA ASP A 75 12.93 -9.29 -12.86
C ASP A 75 13.63 -10.01 -11.69
N MET A 76 12.86 -10.23 -10.64
CA MET A 76 13.30 -10.94 -9.45
C MET A 76 13.15 -12.46 -9.60
N SER A 77 12.70 -13.01 -10.75
CA SER A 77 12.65 -14.47 -10.94
C SER A 77 14.05 -15.09 -11.07
N ARG A 78 15.07 -14.29 -11.42
CA ARG A 78 16.47 -14.70 -11.55
C ARG A 78 17.29 -14.26 -10.36
N ALA A 79 18.04 -15.18 -9.76
CA ALA A 79 18.92 -14.92 -8.62
C ALA A 79 18.21 -14.26 -7.42
N ALA A 80 16.97 -14.67 -7.14
CA ALA A 80 16.27 -14.30 -5.92
C ALA A 80 15.85 -15.56 -5.13
N PRO A 81 15.58 -15.40 -3.83
CA PRO A 81 15.00 -16.45 -3.00
C PRO A 81 13.68 -16.99 -3.58
N LYS A 82 13.56 -18.31 -3.70
CA LYS A 82 12.41 -19.03 -4.28
C LYS A 82 11.09 -18.69 -3.59
N GLY A 83 11.11 -18.46 -2.27
CA GLY A 83 9.91 -18.15 -1.48
C GLY A 83 9.23 -16.82 -1.84
N LEU A 84 9.95 -15.89 -2.49
CA LEU A 84 9.43 -14.59 -2.92
C LEU A 84 8.66 -14.66 -4.24
N PHE A 85 8.89 -15.73 -5.01
CA PHE A 85 8.30 -16.01 -6.31
C PHE A 85 7.67 -17.38 -6.28
N PRO A 86 6.54 -17.55 -5.56
CA PRO A 86 5.85 -18.82 -5.63
C PRO A 86 5.49 -19.11 -7.09
N PRO A 87 5.46 -20.39 -7.49
CA PRO A 87 4.96 -20.77 -8.81
C PRO A 87 3.52 -20.28 -9.01
N GLU A 88 3.04 -20.31 -10.25
CA GLU A 88 1.61 -20.10 -10.51
C GLU A 88 0.78 -21.10 -9.68
N PRO A 89 -0.35 -20.66 -9.10
CA PRO A 89 -1.24 -21.56 -8.37
C PRO A 89 -1.55 -22.81 -9.22
N PRO A 90 -1.56 -24.02 -8.62
CA PRO A 90 -1.76 -25.24 -9.39
C PRO A 90 -3.11 -25.20 -10.09
N LYS A 91 -3.17 -25.77 -11.30
CA LYS A 91 -4.42 -25.89 -12.04
C LYS A 91 -5.28 -26.99 -11.43
N TYR A 92 -6.44 -26.63 -10.90
CA TYR A 92 -7.41 -27.59 -10.43
C TYR A 92 -8.35 -27.98 -11.59
N THR A 93 -8.54 -29.29 -11.79
CA THR A 93 -9.32 -29.86 -12.91
C THR A 93 -10.63 -30.50 -12.47
N GLY A 94 -10.95 -30.46 -11.17
CA GLY A 94 -12.21 -30.99 -10.65
C GLY A 94 -13.38 -30.02 -10.79
N PRO A 95 -14.52 -30.32 -10.14
CA PRO A 95 -15.71 -29.49 -10.20
C PRO A 95 -15.48 -28.05 -9.72
N LYS A 96 -16.22 -27.09 -10.28
CA LYS A 96 -16.17 -25.70 -9.83
C LYS A 96 -16.38 -25.58 -8.31
N LEU A 97 -15.48 -24.86 -7.63
CA LEU A 97 -15.59 -24.56 -6.19
C LEU A 97 -16.37 -23.26 -5.98
N LYS A 98 -17.14 -23.20 -4.89
CA LYS A 98 -17.71 -21.97 -4.33
C LYS A 98 -16.84 -21.48 -3.18
N VAL A 99 -16.42 -20.21 -3.22
CA VAL A 99 -15.49 -19.65 -2.24
C VAL A 99 -16.07 -18.36 -1.65
N ALA A 100 -16.17 -18.30 -0.33
CA ALA A 100 -16.56 -17.10 0.41
C ALA A 100 -15.33 -16.46 1.06
N ILE A 101 -15.07 -15.20 0.76
CA ILE A 101 -13.92 -14.44 1.26
C ILE A 101 -14.42 -13.33 2.19
N VAL A 102 -13.96 -13.31 3.44
CA VAL A 102 -14.24 -12.23 4.40
C VAL A 102 -13.10 -11.22 4.35
N GLY A 103 -13.36 -10.04 3.79
CA GLY A 103 -12.43 -8.93 3.62
C GLY A 103 -12.12 -8.62 2.16
N ALA A 104 -12.42 -7.39 1.72
CA ALA A 104 -12.15 -6.92 0.35
C ALA A 104 -10.90 -6.01 0.31
N GLY A 105 -9.84 -6.39 1.04
CA GLY A 105 -8.51 -5.80 0.90
C GLY A 105 -7.71 -6.43 -0.26
N LEU A 106 -6.47 -5.98 -0.46
CA LEU A 106 -5.58 -6.54 -1.50
C LEU A 106 -5.42 -8.06 -1.39
N ALA A 107 -5.32 -8.62 -0.18
CA ALA A 107 -5.22 -10.06 0.02
C ALA A 107 -6.46 -10.81 -0.51
N GLY A 108 -7.66 -10.37 -0.13
CA GLY A 108 -8.90 -10.99 -0.57
C GLY A 108 -9.13 -10.84 -2.08
N MET A 109 -8.87 -9.66 -2.65
CA MET A 109 -8.97 -9.44 -4.10
C MET A 109 -7.93 -10.24 -4.88
N SER A 110 -6.70 -10.37 -4.38
CA SER A 110 -5.68 -11.23 -4.99
C SER A 110 -6.12 -12.70 -4.98
N THR A 111 -6.64 -13.21 -3.87
CA THR A 111 -7.22 -14.56 -3.80
C THR A 111 -8.36 -14.74 -4.81
N ALA A 112 -9.27 -13.77 -4.90
CA ALA A 112 -10.40 -13.82 -5.82
C ALA A 112 -9.95 -13.89 -7.28
N VAL A 113 -9.00 -13.06 -7.69
CA VAL A 113 -8.48 -13.03 -9.06
C VAL A 113 -7.93 -14.39 -9.48
N GLU A 114 -7.11 -15.03 -8.64
CA GLU A 114 -6.54 -16.35 -8.99
C GLU A 114 -7.60 -17.45 -9.10
N LEU A 115 -8.61 -17.46 -8.22
CA LEU A 115 -9.68 -18.45 -8.24
C LEU A 115 -10.64 -18.23 -9.42
N LEU A 116 -10.98 -16.97 -9.72
CA LEU A 116 -11.86 -16.61 -10.83
C LEU A 116 -11.21 -16.89 -12.20
N ASP A 117 -9.89 -16.75 -12.31
CA ASP A 117 -9.16 -17.12 -13.53
C ASP A 117 -9.20 -18.63 -13.82
N GLN A 118 -9.35 -19.46 -12.80
CA GLN A 118 -9.61 -20.90 -12.95
C GLN A 118 -11.11 -21.23 -13.08
N GLY A 119 -11.97 -20.21 -13.11
CA GLY A 119 -13.40 -20.35 -13.33
C GLY A 119 -14.20 -20.75 -12.10
N HIS A 120 -13.71 -20.52 -10.88
CA HIS A 120 -14.46 -20.77 -9.63
C HIS A 120 -15.50 -19.68 -9.32
N GLU A 121 -16.40 -19.92 -8.35
CA GLU A 121 -17.35 -18.91 -7.86
C GLU A 121 -16.78 -18.23 -6.64
N VAL A 122 -16.71 -16.89 -6.64
CA VAL A 122 -16.14 -16.14 -5.54
C VAL A 122 -17.08 -15.01 -5.11
N ASP A 123 -17.42 -15.01 -3.82
CA ASP A 123 -18.13 -13.93 -3.14
C ASP A 123 -17.19 -13.29 -2.11
N LEU A 124 -16.97 -11.98 -2.21
CA LEU A 124 -16.20 -11.20 -1.24
C LEU A 124 -17.13 -10.38 -0.36
N TYR A 125 -17.01 -10.52 0.95
CA TYR A 125 -17.82 -9.81 1.94
C TYR A 125 -16.97 -8.77 2.65
N GLU A 126 -17.40 -7.51 2.62
CA GLU A 126 -16.71 -6.39 3.25
C GLU A 126 -17.63 -5.69 4.24
N SER A 127 -17.15 -5.56 5.48
CA SER A 127 -17.90 -4.94 6.58
C SER A 127 -18.15 -3.45 6.38
N ARG A 128 -17.25 -2.77 5.67
CA ARG A 128 -17.29 -1.32 5.41
C ARG A 128 -18.05 -1.00 4.12
N PRO A 129 -18.43 0.27 3.90
CA PRO A 129 -19.13 0.67 2.67
C PRO A 129 -18.20 0.87 1.46
N PHE A 130 -16.91 0.61 1.60
CA PHE A 130 -15.88 0.78 0.57
C PHE A 130 -14.91 -0.40 0.59
N ILE A 131 -14.27 -0.63 -0.56
CA ILE A 131 -13.31 -1.73 -0.82
C ILE A 131 -11.87 -1.19 -0.66
N GLY A 132 -10.90 -2.07 -0.44
CA GLY A 132 -9.47 -1.72 -0.48
C GLY A 132 -8.72 -1.86 0.84
N GLY A 133 -9.38 -2.22 1.94
CA GLY A 133 -8.67 -2.51 3.19
C GLY A 133 -7.99 -1.26 3.78
N LYS A 134 -6.70 -1.39 4.09
CA LYS A 134 -5.79 -0.30 4.54
C LYS A 134 -5.26 0.56 3.39
N VAL A 135 -5.51 0.15 2.15
CA VAL A 135 -5.11 0.88 0.93
C VAL A 135 -6.27 1.71 0.38
N ALA A 136 -7.45 1.63 1.01
CA ALA A 136 -8.64 2.34 0.56
C ALA A 136 -8.44 3.86 0.53
N SER A 137 -9.16 4.51 -0.39
CA SER A 137 -9.38 5.94 -0.38
C SER A 137 -10.85 6.24 -0.67
N PHE A 138 -11.33 7.41 -0.25
CA PHE A 138 -12.72 7.82 -0.44
C PHE A 138 -12.80 9.33 -0.65
N LYS A 139 -13.94 9.81 -1.16
CA LYS A 139 -14.18 11.24 -1.34
C LYS A 139 -14.96 11.81 -0.16
N ASP A 140 -14.58 13.00 0.30
CA ASP A 140 -15.41 13.81 1.19
C ASP A 140 -16.58 14.47 0.43
N LYS A 141 -17.40 15.23 1.15
CA LYS A 141 -18.56 15.95 0.58
C LYS A 141 -18.19 17.00 -0.46
N ASP A 142 -16.96 17.51 -0.45
CA ASP A 142 -16.45 18.54 -1.33
C ASP A 142 -15.62 17.93 -2.49
N GLY A 143 -15.60 16.59 -2.59
CA GLY A 143 -14.91 15.84 -3.64
C GLY A 143 -13.41 15.66 -3.40
N ASN A 144 -12.87 15.99 -2.22
CA ASN A 144 -11.47 15.72 -1.89
C ASN A 144 -11.27 14.24 -1.64
N HIS A 145 -10.24 13.67 -2.26
CA HIS A 145 -9.81 12.30 -2.00
C HIS A 145 -9.03 12.24 -0.68
N ILE A 146 -9.49 11.39 0.23
CA ILE A 146 -8.86 11.09 1.52
C ILE A 146 -8.35 9.65 1.45
N GLU A 147 -7.06 9.46 1.71
CA GLU A 147 -6.44 8.13 1.76
C GLU A 147 -6.33 7.61 3.19
N MET A 148 -6.40 6.29 3.36
CA MET A 148 -6.12 5.64 4.65
C MET A 148 -4.65 5.74 5.06
N GLY A 149 -3.74 5.98 4.12
CA GLY A 149 -2.30 6.05 4.31
C GLY A 149 -1.60 6.51 3.04
N LEU A 150 -0.32 6.88 3.14
CA LEU A 150 0.53 7.14 1.97
C LEU A 150 1.10 5.83 1.44
N HIS A 151 0.74 5.47 0.20
CA HIS A 151 1.18 4.23 -0.42
C HIS A 151 2.21 4.49 -1.51
N VAL A 152 3.34 3.79 -1.41
CA VAL A 152 4.45 3.86 -2.38
C VAL A 152 4.73 2.47 -2.93
N PHE A 153 5.06 2.41 -4.22
CA PHE A 153 5.21 1.16 -4.97
C PHE A 153 6.69 0.97 -5.34
N PHE A 154 7.37 0.09 -4.61
CA PHE A 154 8.78 -0.23 -4.87
C PHE A 154 8.94 -1.12 -6.10
N GLY A 155 10.06 -0.98 -6.83
CA GLY A 155 10.36 -1.81 -7.99
C GLY A 155 10.52 -3.31 -7.71
N CYS A 156 10.60 -3.72 -6.44
CA CYS A 156 10.60 -5.11 -6.00
C CYS A 156 9.20 -5.72 -5.73
N TYR A 157 8.11 -4.96 -5.93
CA TYR A 157 6.71 -5.41 -5.72
C TYR A 157 6.17 -6.26 -6.88
N ASN A 158 6.73 -7.45 -7.05
CA ASN A 158 6.47 -8.27 -8.22
C ASN A 158 5.06 -8.86 -8.26
N ASN A 159 4.54 -9.35 -7.14
CA ASN A 159 3.21 -9.98 -7.10
C ASN A 159 2.13 -8.92 -7.30
N LEU A 160 2.29 -7.74 -6.70
CA LEU A 160 1.40 -6.60 -6.92
C LEU A 160 1.47 -6.10 -8.36
N PHE A 161 2.65 -5.92 -8.93
CA PHE A 161 2.79 -5.49 -10.32
C PHE A 161 2.30 -6.54 -11.33
N ARG A 162 2.48 -7.83 -11.06
CA ARG A 162 1.86 -8.92 -11.83
C ARG A 162 0.33 -8.81 -11.79
N LEU A 163 -0.24 -8.59 -10.61
CA LEU A 163 -1.68 -8.40 -10.44
C LEU A 163 -2.18 -7.15 -11.17
N MET A 164 -1.51 -6.00 -11.00
CA MET A 164 -1.84 -4.75 -11.70
C MET A 164 -1.77 -4.91 -13.21
N ARG A 165 -0.79 -5.65 -13.74
CA ARG A 165 -0.69 -5.97 -15.17
C ARG A 165 -1.86 -6.82 -15.63
N LYS A 166 -2.21 -7.85 -14.87
CA LYS A 166 -3.33 -8.75 -15.16
C LYS A 166 -4.66 -8.00 -15.27
N VAL A 167 -4.88 -6.98 -14.43
CA VAL A 167 -6.12 -6.19 -14.41
C VAL A 167 -6.04 -4.88 -15.23
N GLY A 168 -4.94 -4.65 -15.96
CA GLY A 168 -4.79 -3.46 -16.80
C GLY A 168 -4.55 -2.14 -16.04
N ALA A 169 -4.08 -2.18 -14.79
CA ALA A 169 -3.83 -1.01 -13.94
C ALA A 169 -2.38 -0.47 -14.05
N THR A 170 -1.60 -0.95 -15.01
CA THR A 170 -0.16 -0.66 -15.13
C THR A 170 0.13 0.82 -15.41
N ASP A 171 -0.66 1.45 -16.28
CA ASP A 171 -0.47 2.84 -16.70
C ASP A 171 -0.81 3.86 -15.60
N ASN A 172 -1.36 3.39 -14.47
CA ASN A 172 -1.67 4.22 -13.31
C ASN A 172 -0.46 4.45 -12.41
N LEU A 173 0.72 3.93 -12.73
CA LEU A 173 1.93 4.10 -11.93
C LEU A 173 2.85 5.16 -12.53
N LEU A 174 3.16 6.20 -11.76
CA LEU A 174 4.11 7.25 -12.10
C LEU A 174 5.47 6.94 -11.51
N LEU A 175 6.46 6.76 -12.38
CA LEU A 175 7.86 6.60 -12.00
C LEU A 175 8.39 7.89 -11.36
N LYS A 176 9.11 7.75 -10.25
CA LYS A 176 9.84 8.85 -9.61
C LYS A 176 11.33 8.73 -9.87
N GLU A 177 12.05 9.82 -9.63
CA GLU A 177 13.50 9.77 -9.73
C GLU A 177 14.06 8.70 -8.77
N HIS A 178 15.14 8.04 -9.18
CA HIS A 178 15.79 7.01 -8.38
C HIS A 178 16.65 7.63 -7.27
N THR A 179 16.00 8.40 -6.41
CA THR A 179 16.56 9.11 -5.27
C THR A 179 15.64 8.90 -4.07
N HIS A 180 16.23 8.76 -2.87
CA HIS A 180 15.50 8.82 -1.61
C HIS A 180 15.85 10.15 -0.93
N GLN A 181 14.86 11.01 -0.75
CA GLN A 181 15.04 12.41 -0.39
C GLN A 181 14.64 12.67 1.06
N PHE A 182 15.51 13.32 1.83
CA PHE A 182 15.32 13.68 3.22
C PHE A 182 15.17 15.20 3.33
N ILE A 183 14.05 15.68 3.86
CA ILE A 183 13.87 17.10 4.16
C ILE A 183 14.23 17.32 5.62
N ASN A 184 15.31 18.07 5.80
CA ASN A 184 15.80 18.48 7.11
C ASN A 184 15.32 19.90 7.42
N LYS A 185 15.36 20.27 8.70
CA LYS A 185 14.91 21.59 9.17
C LYS A 185 15.48 22.74 8.34
N GLY A 186 14.60 23.70 7.98
CA GLY A 186 14.98 24.87 7.20
C GLY A 186 15.06 24.67 5.69
N GLY A 187 14.47 23.59 5.14
CA GLY A 187 14.41 23.31 3.71
C GLY A 187 15.67 22.65 3.15
N ASN A 188 16.51 22.08 4.02
CA ASN A 188 17.77 21.47 3.61
C ASN A 188 17.53 20.05 3.09
N LEU A 189 17.76 19.85 1.79
CA LEU A 189 17.57 18.56 1.13
C LEU A 189 18.80 17.65 1.31
N GLY A 190 18.61 16.55 2.01
CA GLY A 190 19.50 15.38 2.01
C GLY A 190 19.03 14.35 0.98
N GLU A 191 19.94 13.54 0.42
CA GLU A 191 19.55 12.48 -0.52
C GLU A 191 20.47 11.26 -0.51
N LEU A 192 19.88 10.11 -0.85
CA LEU A 192 20.57 8.94 -1.38
C LEU A 192 20.26 8.87 -2.87
N ASP A 193 21.23 9.25 -3.71
CA ASP A 193 21.06 9.26 -5.17
C ASP A 193 21.57 7.96 -5.81
N PHE A 194 20.64 7.10 -6.18
CA PHE A 194 20.91 5.80 -6.82
C PHE A 194 21.00 5.90 -8.35
N ARG A 195 20.88 7.09 -8.95
CA ARG A 195 21.13 7.26 -10.38
C ARG A 195 22.62 7.09 -10.65
N PHE A 196 22.94 6.10 -11.47
CA PHE A 196 24.32 5.79 -11.82
C PHE A 196 24.42 5.07 -13.17
N ILE A 197 25.57 5.16 -13.82
CA ILE A 197 25.81 4.53 -15.13
C ILE A 197 25.85 3.01 -15.07
N THR A 198 26.11 2.44 -13.89
CA THR A 198 26.05 1.00 -13.62
C THR A 198 24.96 0.71 -12.58
N GLY A 199 24.38 -0.48 -12.65
CA GLY A 199 23.26 -0.88 -11.78
C GLY A 199 23.68 -1.42 -10.41
N ALA A 200 22.81 -2.23 -9.81
CA ALA A 200 23.11 -2.95 -8.57
C ALA A 200 24.38 -3.83 -8.70
N PRO A 201 25.25 -3.86 -7.67
CA PRO A 201 25.18 -3.14 -6.39
C PRO A 201 25.84 -1.73 -6.41
N PHE A 202 26.51 -1.36 -7.50
CA PHE A 202 27.37 -0.16 -7.56
C PHE A 202 26.64 1.16 -7.37
N HIS A 203 25.42 1.27 -7.88
CA HIS A 203 24.58 2.46 -7.66
C HIS A 203 24.27 2.73 -6.18
N GLY A 204 24.07 1.67 -5.38
CA GLY A 204 23.83 1.78 -3.94
C GLY A 204 25.09 2.15 -3.19
N LEU A 205 26.23 1.54 -3.54
CA LEU A 205 27.53 1.95 -2.99
C LEU A 205 27.81 3.44 -3.26
N LYS A 206 27.53 3.92 -4.48
CA LYS A 206 27.62 5.36 -4.80
C LYS A 206 26.66 6.18 -3.95
N ALA A 207 25.40 5.78 -3.82
CA ALA A 207 24.40 6.52 -3.05
C ALA A 207 24.84 6.72 -1.59
N PHE A 208 25.25 5.64 -0.91
CA PHE A 208 25.70 5.70 0.49
C PHE A 208 27.04 6.44 0.68
N PHE A 209 27.95 6.37 -0.29
CA PHE A 209 29.21 7.11 -0.22
C PHE A 209 29.02 8.62 -0.44
N THR A 210 28.14 9.00 -1.37
CA THR A 210 27.95 10.38 -1.80
C THR A 210 26.87 11.15 -1.05
N THR A 211 26.02 10.47 -0.26
CA THR A 211 24.92 11.11 0.49
C THR A 211 25.37 12.33 1.29
N ASN A 212 24.58 13.39 1.30
CA ASN A 212 24.79 14.54 2.18
C ASN A 212 23.98 14.45 3.48
N GLN A 213 23.23 13.35 3.69
CA GLN A 213 22.40 13.15 4.89
C GLN A 213 23.20 12.79 6.14
N LEU A 214 24.40 12.23 5.96
CA LEU A 214 25.27 11.74 7.04
C LEU A 214 26.61 12.49 7.07
N SER A 215 27.17 12.63 8.27
CA SER A 215 28.54 13.13 8.45
C SER A 215 29.55 12.16 7.84
N THR A 216 30.78 12.62 7.57
CA THR A 216 31.83 11.77 7.00
C THR A 216 32.14 10.54 7.88
N MET A 217 32.14 10.68 9.21
CA MET A 217 32.37 9.56 10.12
C MET A 217 31.21 8.56 10.07
N ASP A 218 29.97 9.06 10.10
CA ASP A 218 28.77 8.23 10.03
C ASP A 218 28.70 7.42 8.74
N LYS A 219 29.12 8.00 7.60
CA LYS A 219 29.21 7.26 6.33
C LYS A 219 30.16 6.07 6.40
N VAL A 220 31.34 6.25 7.02
CA VAL A 220 32.33 5.18 7.17
C VAL A 220 31.77 4.06 8.04
N GLN A 221 31.18 4.42 9.18
CA GLN A 221 30.56 3.46 10.10
C GLN A 221 29.39 2.72 9.46
N ASN A 222 28.54 3.44 8.74
CA ASN A 222 27.44 2.86 7.96
C ASN A 222 27.95 1.88 6.89
N ALA A 223 29.02 2.25 6.17
CA ALA A 223 29.62 1.37 5.17
C ALA A 223 30.19 0.08 5.80
N ILE A 224 30.83 0.16 6.97
CA ILE A 224 31.34 -1.03 7.68
C ILE A 224 30.19 -1.96 8.09
N ALA A 225 29.12 -1.42 8.66
CA ALA A 225 27.96 -2.21 9.06
C ALA A 225 27.26 -2.88 7.86
N LEU A 226 27.09 -2.16 6.75
CA LEU A 226 26.49 -2.73 5.55
C LEU A 226 27.40 -3.75 4.86
N ALA A 227 28.73 -3.52 4.84
CA ALA A 227 29.70 -4.44 4.23
C ALA A 227 29.83 -5.77 4.98
N THR A 228 29.47 -5.81 6.26
CA THR A 228 29.46 -7.02 7.09
C THR A 228 28.09 -7.69 7.13
N SER A 229 27.10 -7.13 6.43
CA SER A 229 25.73 -7.64 6.45
C SER A 229 25.52 -8.88 5.56
N PRO A 230 24.50 -9.71 5.88
CA PRO A 230 24.07 -10.80 5.00
C PRO A 230 23.69 -10.34 3.57
N VAL A 231 23.39 -9.05 3.38
CA VAL A 231 23.08 -8.48 2.07
C VAL A 231 24.25 -8.61 1.09
N VAL A 232 25.50 -8.60 1.57
CA VAL A 232 26.67 -8.84 0.71
C VAL A 232 26.69 -10.29 0.20
N ARG A 233 26.32 -11.26 1.05
CA ARG A 233 26.15 -12.66 0.65
C ARG A 233 25.07 -12.81 -0.42
N ALA A 234 24.03 -11.97 -0.41
CA ALA A 234 22.94 -12.06 -1.37
C ALA A 234 23.38 -11.81 -2.83
N LEU A 235 24.55 -11.18 -3.05
CA LEU A 235 25.12 -10.99 -4.38
C LEU A 235 25.56 -12.30 -5.04
N VAL A 236 25.82 -13.36 -4.25
CA VAL A 236 26.32 -14.66 -4.72
C VAL A 236 25.43 -15.84 -4.29
N ASP A 237 24.84 -15.77 -3.10
CA ASP A 237 23.95 -16.79 -2.52
C ASP A 237 22.73 -16.12 -1.86
N PRO A 238 21.73 -15.69 -2.67
CA PRO A 238 20.52 -15.04 -2.18
C PRO A 238 19.73 -15.87 -1.16
N GLU A 239 19.73 -17.20 -1.29
CA GLU A 239 19.05 -18.12 -0.38
C GLU A 239 19.79 -18.28 0.95
N GLY A 240 21.12 -18.37 0.90
CA GLY A 240 21.95 -18.29 2.08
C GLY A 240 21.78 -16.99 2.85
N ALA A 241 21.79 -15.86 2.13
CA ALA A 241 21.53 -14.55 2.73
C ALA A 241 20.16 -14.50 3.42
N MET A 242 19.09 -14.97 2.76
CA MET A 242 17.77 -15.02 3.42
C MET A 242 17.75 -15.95 4.63
N ARG A 243 18.45 -17.10 4.61
CA ARG A 243 18.55 -17.96 5.80
C ARG A 243 19.20 -17.22 6.97
N ASP A 244 20.29 -16.50 6.71
CA ASP A 244 20.98 -15.71 7.73
C ASP A 244 20.08 -14.57 8.24
N ILE A 245 19.39 -13.84 7.34
CA ILE A 245 18.46 -12.76 7.68
C ILE A 245 17.30 -13.27 8.53
N ARG A 246 16.71 -14.43 8.20
CA ARG A 246 15.62 -15.02 8.99
C ARG A 246 16.07 -15.38 10.41
N ASN A 247 17.35 -15.73 10.61
CA ASN A 247 17.91 -16.01 11.95
C ASN A 247 18.11 -14.74 12.79
N LEU A 248 18.09 -13.56 12.18
CA LEU A 248 18.20 -12.26 12.88
C LEU A 248 16.85 -11.74 13.39
N ASP A 249 15.76 -12.52 13.30
CA ASP A 249 14.43 -12.05 13.69
C ASP A 249 14.36 -11.62 15.16
N LYS A 250 15.16 -12.21 16.05
CA LYS A 250 15.16 -11.90 17.49
C LYS A 250 16.05 -10.70 17.87
N VAL A 251 16.63 -10.01 16.90
CA VAL A 251 17.55 -8.89 17.11
C VAL A 251 16.90 -7.63 16.54
N SER A 252 16.95 -6.51 17.27
CA SER A 252 16.50 -5.23 16.70
C SER A 252 17.45 -4.78 15.58
N PHE A 253 16.96 -3.98 14.63
CA PHE A 253 17.84 -3.46 13.59
C PHE A 253 18.97 -2.59 14.18
N SER A 254 18.69 -1.81 15.21
CA SER A 254 19.71 -1.03 15.92
C SER A 254 20.77 -1.89 16.58
N ASP A 255 20.40 -2.93 17.32
CA ASP A 255 21.36 -3.82 17.98
C ASP A 255 22.25 -4.51 16.95
N TRP A 256 21.65 -4.97 15.86
CA TRP A 256 22.40 -5.54 14.75
C TRP A 256 23.34 -4.49 14.13
N PHE A 257 22.84 -3.31 13.77
CA PHE A 257 23.63 -2.30 13.07
C PHE A 257 24.79 -1.76 13.92
N ILE A 258 24.56 -1.48 15.20
CA ILE A 258 25.58 -0.99 16.14
C ILE A 258 26.64 -2.06 16.42
N SER A 259 26.23 -3.32 16.60
CA SER A 259 27.19 -4.43 16.82
C SER A 259 28.12 -4.66 15.62
N HIS A 260 27.75 -4.18 14.43
CA HIS A 260 28.57 -4.23 13.21
C HIS A 260 29.33 -2.92 12.93
N GLY A 261 29.44 -2.03 13.92
CA GLY A 261 30.23 -0.79 13.85
C GLY A 261 29.45 0.43 13.32
N GLY A 262 28.15 0.29 13.09
CA GLY A 262 27.26 1.37 12.71
C GLY A 262 27.07 2.42 13.82
N SER A 263 26.70 3.65 13.45
CA SER A 263 26.56 4.76 14.39
C SER A 263 25.10 5.05 14.75
N ARG A 264 24.87 5.51 15.99
CA ARG A 264 23.54 5.97 16.43
C ARG A 264 23.01 7.13 15.59
N ALA A 265 23.91 8.04 15.18
CA ALA A 265 23.56 9.16 14.32
C ALA A 265 23.09 8.69 12.93
N SER A 266 23.70 7.64 12.36
CA SER A 266 23.21 7.03 11.12
C SER A 266 21.80 6.49 11.29
N ILE A 267 21.53 5.85 12.43
CA ILE A 267 20.19 5.33 12.68
C ILE A 267 19.20 6.49 12.80
N THR A 268 19.44 7.49 13.64
CA THR A 268 18.53 8.62 13.83
C THR A 268 18.33 9.47 12.56
N ARG A 269 19.38 9.75 11.79
CA ARG A 269 19.29 10.64 10.61
C ARG A 269 18.82 9.96 9.33
N MET A 270 18.93 8.63 9.24
CA MET A 270 18.67 7.90 8.00
C MET A 270 17.82 6.65 8.21
N TRP A 271 18.19 5.74 9.11
CA TRP A 271 17.50 4.46 9.22
C TRP A 271 16.16 4.54 9.96
N ASP A 272 16.01 5.36 11.00
CA ASP A 272 14.74 5.55 11.71
C ASP A 272 13.66 6.12 10.77
N PRO A 273 13.89 7.18 9.97
CA PRO A 273 12.94 7.62 8.95
C PRO A 273 12.53 6.51 7.96
N ILE A 274 13.48 5.64 7.58
CA ILE A 274 13.19 4.51 6.68
C ILE A 274 12.38 3.42 7.40
N ALA A 275 12.74 3.06 8.63
CA ALA A 275 12.04 2.05 9.42
C ALA A 275 10.60 2.48 9.72
N TYR A 276 10.40 3.75 10.05
CA TYR A 276 9.07 4.31 10.18
C TYR A 276 8.28 4.22 8.88
N ALA A 277 8.88 4.51 7.73
CA ALA A 277 8.18 4.38 6.44
C ALA A 277 7.82 2.93 6.07
N LEU A 278 8.57 1.94 6.58
CA LEU A 278 8.35 0.52 6.28
C LEU A 278 7.38 -0.15 7.25
N GLY A 279 7.52 0.09 8.56
CA GLY A 279 6.81 -0.64 9.62
C GLY A 279 6.22 0.23 10.72
N PHE A 280 6.27 1.56 10.57
CA PHE A 280 5.73 2.55 11.53
C PHE A 280 6.36 2.52 12.93
N ILE A 281 7.51 1.84 13.08
CA ILE A 281 8.29 1.75 14.32
C ILE A 281 9.77 2.02 14.03
N ASP A 282 10.51 2.49 15.03
CA ASP A 282 11.93 2.84 14.90
C ASP A 282 12.84 1.60 14.80
N CYS A 283 14.12 1.84 14.58
CA CYS A 283 15.12 0.78 14.46
C CYS A 283 15.41 0.03 15.76
N ASP A 284 15.13 0.63 16.93
CA ASP A 284 15.28 -0.03 18.23
C ASP A 284 14.18 -1.08 18.45
N ASN A 285 13.03 -0.86 17.82
CA ASN A 285 11.84 -1.69 17.99
C ASN A 285 11.50 -2.56 16.78
N ILE A 286 12.11 -2.33 15.60
CA ILE A 286 11.92 -3.19 14.41
C ILE A 286 12.94 -4.34 14.39
N SER A 287 12.50 -5.52 13.99
CA SER A 287 13.34 -6.69 13.76
C SER A 287 14.36 -6.43 12.64
N ALA A 288 15.63 -6.78 12.87
CA ALA A 288 16.70 -6.68 11.88
C ALA A 288 16.37 -7.48 10.62
N ARG A 289 15.64 -8.60 10.76
CA ARG A 289 15.14 -9.40 9.63
C ARG A 289 14.35 -8.53 8.66
N CYS A 290 13.43 -7.71 9.15
CA CYS A 290 12.49 -6.96 8.33
C CYS A 290 13.23 -5.92 7.48
N MET A 291 14.10 -5.13 8.12
CA MET A 291 14.95 -4.16 7.43
C MET A 291 15.89 -4.82 6.42
N LEU A 292 16.65 -5.84 6.84
CA LEU A 292 17.65 -6.49 5.99
C LEU A 292 17.05 -7.22 4.79
N THR A 293 15.82 -7.74 4.91
CA THR A 293 15.11 -8.36 3.79
C THR A 293 14.88 -7.36 2.65
N ILE A 294 14.44 -6.14 2.98
CA ILE A 294 14.22 -5.08 1.99
C ILE A 294 15.55 -4.63 1.36
N PHE A 295 16.60 -4.43 2.17
CA PHE A 295 17.92 -4.02 1.65
C PHE A 295 18.60 -5.10 0.81
N GLN A 296 18.33 -6.37 1.09
CA GLN A 296 18.75 -7.46 0.19
C GLN A 296 18.17 -7.26 -1.22
N PHE A 297 16.92 -6.82 -1.36
CA PHE A 297 16.34 -6.56 -2.67
C PHE A 297 17.03 -5.38 -3.36
N PHE A 298 17.27 -4.30 -2.63
CA PHE A 298 17.92 -3.10 -3.16
C PHE A 298 19.36 -3.36 -3.62
N ALA A 299 20.09 -4.25 -2.92
CA ALA A 299 21.46 -4.59 -3.29
C ALA A 299 21.55 -5.54 -4.50
N THR A 300 20.52 -6.34 -4.75
CA THR A 300 20.55 -7.39 -5.77
C THR A 300 19.97 -6.98 -7.11
N LYS A 301 19.12 -5.94 -7.17
CA LYS A 301 18.53 -5.43 -8.42
C LYS A 301 18.44 -3.91 -8.46
N THR A 302 18.83 -3.34 -9.61
CA THR A 302 18.86 -1.90 -9.83
C THR A 302 17.51 -1.25 -9.58
N GLU A 303 16.44 -1.78 -10.17
CA GLU A 303 15.13 -1.14 -10.10
C GLU A 303 14.43 -1.35 -8.74
N ALA A 304 14.94 -2.20 -7.85
CA ALA A 304 14.22 -2.62 -6.64
C ALA A 304 13.89 -1.46 -5.70
N SER A 305 14.80 -0.48 -5.56
CA SER A 305 14.58 0.72 -4.75
C SER A 305 13.94 1.88 -5.50
N VAL A 306 13.61 1.73 -6.79
CA VAL A 306 12.94 2.79 -7.55
C VAL A 306 11.51 2.95 -7.04
N LEU A 307 11.13 4.19 -6.78
CA LEU A 307 9.83 4.55 -6.24
C LEU A 307 8.83 4.84 -7.36
N ARG A 308 7.58 4.47 -7.11
CA ARG A 308 6.41 4.85 -7.90
C ARG A 308 5.29 5.30 -7.01
N MET A 309 4.50 6.22 -7.54
CA MET A 309 3.26 6.69 -6.95
C MET A 309 2.12 6.35 -7.89
N LEU A 310 0.92 6.11 -7.37
CA LEU A 310 -0.25 6.07 -8.25
C LEU A 310 -0.46 7.46 -8.86
N ALA A 311 -0.94 7.51 -10.10
CA ALA A 311 -1.23 8.75 -10.81
C ALA A 311 -2.32 9.57 -10.13
N GLY A 312 -3.24 8.90 -9.44
CA GLY A 312 -4.28 9.48 -8.59
C GLY A 312 -4.53 8.60 -7.37
N SER A 313 -5.75 8.64 -6.84
CA SER A 313 -6.09 7.93 -5.61
C SER A 313 -6.08 6.40 -5.77
N PRO A 314 -5.84 5.64 -4.68
CA PRO A 314 -5.92 4.18 -4.68
C PRO A 314 -7.22 3.60 -5.21
N GLN A 315 -8.36 4.25 -4.92
CA GLN A 315 -9.65 3.86 -5.48
C GLN A 315 -9.60 3.83 -7.02
N THR A 316 -9.23 4.94 -7.67
CA THR A 316 -9.19 5.04 -9.12
C THR A 316 -8.06 4.22 -9.74
N GLY A 317 -6.86 4.32 -9.16
CA GLY A 317 -5.62 3.82 -9.76
C GLY A 317 -5.37 2.32 -9.55
N LEU A 318 -5.97 1.72 -8.52
CA LEU A 318 -5.71 0.33 -8.13
C LEU A 318 -7.00 -0.48 -7.96
N HIS A 319 -7.97 0.02 -7.18
CA HIS A 319 -9.15 -0.77 -6.83
C HIS A 319 -10.18 -0.85 -7.94
N ASP A 320 -10.51 0.23 -8.65
CA ASP A 320 -11.51 0.21 -9.72
C ASP A 320 -11.16 -0.80 -10.84
N PRO A 321 -9.90 -0.88 -11.32
CA PRO A 321 -9.49 -1.94 -12.24
C PRO A 321 -9.63 -3.36 -11.67
N LEU A 322 -9.27 -3.56 -10.39
CA LEU A 322 -9.41 -4.85 -9.71
C LEU A 322 -10.87 -5.27 -9.56
N ILE A 323 -11.73 -4.36 -9.09
CA ILE A 323 -13.16 -4.56 -8.93
C ILE A 323 -13.77 -4.92 -10.28
N LYS A 324 -13.49 -4.12 -11.31
CA LYS A 324 -13.97 -4.40 -12.67
C LYS A 324 -13.53 -5.77 -13.16
N TYR A 325 -12.26 -6.13 -13.00
CA TYR A 325 -11.76 -7.43 -13.43
C TYR A 325 -12.47 -8.59 -12.71
N ILE A 326 -12.67 -8.47 -11.40
CA ILE A 326 -13.35 -9.48 -10.57
C ILE A 326 -14.82 -9.62 -11.01
N GLU A 327 -15.53 -8.51 -11.20
CA GLU A 327 -16.93 -8.51 -11.65
C GLU A 327 -17.10 -9.05 -13.07
N ASP A 328 -16.22 -8.66 -14.01
CA ASP A 328 -16.21 -9.16 -15.39
C ASP A 328 -15.97 -10.69 -15.43
N LYS A 329 -15.29 -11.25 -14.43
CA LYS A 329 -15.09 -12.70 -14.26
C LYS A 329 -16.21 -13.39 -13.47
N GLY A 330 -17.23 -12.66 -13.04
CA GLY A 330 -18.39 -13.18 -12.31
C GLY A 330 -18.24 -13.25 -10.79
N GLY A 331 -17.16 -12.67 -10.24
CA GLY A 331 -17.02 -12.45 -8.80
C GLY A 331 -18.00 -11.39 -8.30
N ARG A 332 -18.38 -11.46 -7.02
CA ARG A 332 -19.40 -10.58 -6.43
C ARG A 332 -18.89 -9.93 -5.16
N PHE A 333 -19.11 -8.63 -5.03
CA PHE A 333 -18.80 -7.86 -3.83
C PHE A 333 -20.05 -7.60 -2.99
N HIS A 334 -19.97 -7.89 -1.70
CA HIS A 334 -21.02 -7.69 -0.72
C HIS A 334 -20.55 -6.69 0.34
N VAL A 335 -20.69 -5.40 0.04
CA VAL A 335 -20.32 -4.33 0.98
C VAL A 335 -21.36 -4.13 2.08
N ARG A 336 -20.89 -3.63 3.23
CA ARG A 336 -21.64 -3.50 4.50
C ARG A 336 -22.10 -4.83 5.10
N TRP A 337 -21.53 -5.96 4.66
CA TRP A 337 -21.81 -7.28 5.21
C TRP A 337 -20.66 -7.70 6.12
N GLY A 338 -20.93 -7.74 7.43
CA GLY A 338 -19.97 -8.19 8.44
C GLY A 338 -20.24 -9.63 8.85
N CYS A 339 -19.18 -10.45 8.89
CA CYS A 339 -19.24 -11.79 9.48
C CYS A 339 -19.28 -11.69 11.01
N ARG A 340 -20.28 -12.30 11.63
CA ARG A 340 -20.48 -12.31 13.09
C ARG A 340 -20.02 -13.60 13.73
N GLU A 341 -20.14 -14.71 13.01
CA GLU A 341 -19.82 -16.04 13.51
C GLU A 341 -19.34 -16.93 12.37
N VAL A 342 -18.31 -17.72 12.64
CA VAL A 342 -17.91 -18.86 11.80
C VAL A 342 -18.57 -20.10 12.39
N GLN A 343 -19.53 -20.67 11.66
CA GLN A 343 -20.21 -21.90 12.07
C GLN A 343 -19.38 -23.09 11.61
N TYR A 344 -19.13 -24.04 12.51
CA TYR A 344 -18.28 -25.20 12.22
C TYR A 344 -18.77 -26.45 12.94
N GLU A 345 -18.36 -27.60 12.43
CA GLU A 345 -18.62 -28.93 12.99
C GLU A 345 -17.30 -29.69 13.14
N GLU A 346 -17.22 -30.50 14.19
CA GLU A 346 -16.11 -31.42 14.45
C GLU A 346 -16.62 -32.85 14.26
N ALA A 347 -15.98 -33.59 13.35
CA ALA A 347 -16.33 -34.97 13.08
C ALA A 347 -15.74 -35.92 14.14
N ALA A 348 -16.20 -37.17 14.14
CA ALA A 348 -15.76 -38.17 15.13
C ALA A 348 -14.27 -38.52 15.03
N ASP A 349 -13.63 -38.28 13.89
CA ASP A 349 -12.19 -38.45 13.67
C ASP A 349 -11.35 -37.22 14.11
N GLY A 350 -12.00 -36.17 14.62
CA GLY A 350 -11.38 -34.93 15.06
C GLY A 350 -11.15 -33.90 13.95
N SER A 351 -11.51 -34.21 12.70
CA SER A 351 -11.49 -33.22 11.62
C SER A 351 -12.52 -32.12 11.88
N VAL A 352 -12.15 -30.87 11.56
CA VAL A 352 -13.02 -29.72 11.77
C VAL A 352 -13.23 -28.99 10.47
N ARG A 353 -14.48 -28.62 10.21
CA ARG A 353 -14.89 -27.92 8.99
C ARG A 353 -15.89 -26.82 9.27
N VAL A 354 -15.79 -25.76 8.47
CA VAL A 354 -16.77 -24.66 8.47
C VAL A 354 -18.01 -25.09 7.68
N THR A 355 -19.18 -24.86 8.26
CA THR A 355 -20.50 -25.18 7.69
C THR A 355 -21.22 -23.95 7.15
N GLY A 356 -20.82 -22.76 7.61
CA GLY A 356 -21.32 -21.49 7.09
C GLY A 356 -20.70 -20.28 7.79
N LEU A 357 -20.88 -19.11 7.17
CA LEU A 357 -20.57 -17.82 7.78
C LEU A 357 -21.86 -17.08 8.09
N HIS A 358 -22.05 -16.68 9.34
CA HIS A 358 -23.16 -15.82 9.71
C HIS A 358 -22.87 -14.38 9.34
N MET A 359 -23.46 -13.94 8.23
CA MET A 359 -23.28 -12.61 7.68
C MET A 359 -24.44 -11.70 8.09
N THR A 360 -24.13 -10.44 8.39
CA THR A 360 -25.13 -9.43 8.79
C THR A 360 -24.92 -8.10 8.08
N LYS A 361 -26.02 -7.45 7.69
CA LYS A 361 -26.05 -6.10 7.11
C LYS A 361 -27.31 -5.38 7.56
N ALA A 362 -27.15 -4.32 8.35
CA ALA A 362 -28.28 -3.60 8.95
C ALA A 362 -29.27 -4.58 9.62
N ASN A 363 -30.50 -4.71 9.12
CA ASN A 363 -31.53 -5.61 9.64
C ASN A 363 -31.60 -6.96 8.90
N GLN A 364 -30.64 -7.24 8.02
CA GLN A 364 -30.54 -8.49 7.26
C GLN A 364 -29.50 -9.40 7.87
N SER A 365 -29.77 -10.71 7.79
CA SER A 365 -28.88 -11.76 8.24
C SER A 365 -29.04 -12.98 7.35
N GLU A 366 -27.92 -13.61 7.01
CA GLU A 366 -27.89 -14.84 6.22
C GLU A 366 -26.76 -15.76 6.67
N ILE A 367 -26.89 -17.05 6.37
CA ILE A 367 -25.81 -18.02 6.50
C ILE A 367 -25.27 -18.30 5.11
N VAL A 368 -24.05 -17.82 4.85
CA VAL A 368 -23.35 -18.06 3.59
C VAL A 368 -22.69 -19.43 3.64
N LYS A 369 -23.01 -20.28 2.66
CA LYS A 369 -22.40 -21.61 2.49
C LYS A 369 -21.50 -21.63 1.26
N ALA A 370 -20.31 -22.16 1.43
CA ALA A 370 -19.29 -22.30 0.39
C ALA A 370 -18.50 -23.61 0.57
N ASP A 371 -17.77 -24.00 -0.48
CA ASP A 371 -16.88 -25.15 -0.46
C ASP A 371 -15.59 -24.80 0.30
N ALA A 372 -15.09 -23.57 0.13
CA ALA A 372 -13.97 -23.01 0.88
C ALA A 372 -14.29 -21.62 1.44
N TYR A 373 -13.71 -21.32 2.61
CA TYR A 373 -13.86 -20.05 3.31
C TYR A 373 -12.49 -19.41 3.52
N VAL A 374 -12.36 -18.13 3.22
CA VAL A 374 -11.10 -17.39 3.37
C VAL A 374 -11.32 -16.21 4.30
N ALA A 375 -10.55 -16.14 5.38
CA ALA A 375 -10.47 -14.93 6.18
C ALA A 375 -9.31 -14.06 5.68
N ALA A 376 -9.66 -13.03 4.91
CA ALA A 376 -8.75 -12.02 4.36
C ALA A 376 -8.76 -10.73 5.21
N CYS A 377 -8.80 -10.88 6.53
CA CYS A 377 -8.94 -9.80 7.51
C CYS A 377 -7.59 -9.17 7.88
N ASP A 378 -7.62 -7.99 8.50
CA ASP A 378 -6.48 -7.48 9.26
C ASP A 378 -6.38 -8.17 10.64
N VAL A 379 -5.28 -7.92 11.38
CA VAL A 379 -5.04 -8.54 12.70
C VAL A 379 -6.21 -8.32 13.69
N PRO A 380 -6.78 -7.11 13.85
CA PRO A 380 -7.97 -6.91 14.68
C PRO A 380 -9.20 -7.67 14.18
N GLY A 381 -9.40 -7.72 12.86
CA GLY A 381 -10.51 -8.41 12.21
C GLY A 381 -10.44 -9.91 12.40
N ILE A 382 -9.29 -10.54 12.17
CA ILE A 382 -9.13 -11.99 12.32
C ILE A 382 -9.28 -12.42 13.78
N LYS A 383 -8.73 -11.67 14.75
CA LYS A 383 -8.89 -11.98 16.18
C LYS A 383 -10.35 -11.96 16.64
N ARG A 384 -11.19 -11.11 16.03
CA ARG A 384 -12.64 -11.05 16.28
C ARG A 384 -13.42 -12.14 15.56
N LEU A 385 -12.94 -12.57 14.39
CA LEU A 385 -13.62 -13.55 13.55
C LEU A 385 -13.42 -14.99 14.05
N LEU A 386 -12.24 -15.32 14.55
CA LEU A 386 -11.89 -16.69 14.93
C LEU A 386 -12.70 -17.18 16.15
N PRO A 387 -13.30 -18.38 16.09
CA PRO A 387 -13.90 -19.01 17.26
C PRO A 387 -12.90 -19.20 18.39
N THR A 388 -13.30 -18.91 19.64
CA THR A 388 -12.40 -19.03 20.80
C THR A 388 -11.86 -20.45 20.99
N ALA A 389 -12.67 -21.47 20.70
CA ALA A 389 -12.25 -22.87 20.78
C ALA A 389 -11.09 -23.21 19.83
N TRP A 390 -10.92 -22.48 18.73
CA TRP A 390 -9.85 -22.72 17.77
C TRP A 390 -8.48 -22.29 18.28
N ARG A 391 -8.41 -21.55 19.39
CA ARG A 391 -7.14 -21.28 20.07
C ARG A 391 -6.47 -22.54 20.64
N ARG A 392 -7.13 -23.70 20.60
CA ARG A 392 -6.49 -25.01 20.88
C ARG A 392 -5.37 -25.35 19.89
N TRP A 393 -5.42 -24.83 18.66
CA TRP A 393 -4.35 -25.03 17.69
C TRP A 393 -3.34 -23.88 17.76
N PRO A 394 -2.03 -24.17 17.87
CA PRO A 394 -1.00 -23.14 17.95
C PRO A 394 -1.06 -22.13 16.80
N LEU A 395 -1.43 -22.56 15.58
CA LEU A 395 -1.57 -21.67 14.43
C LEU A 395 -2.54 -20.51 14.68
N PHE A 396 -3.69 -20.76 15.31
CA PHE A 396 -4.67 -19.72 15.63
C PHE A 396 -4.32 -18.96 16.89
N ASP A 397 -3.77 -19.63 17.91
CA ASP A 397 -3.38 -18.97 19.15
C ASP A 397 -2.24 -17.95 18.91
N ASN A 398 -1.29 -18.31 18.05
CA ASN A 398 -0.18 -17.45 17.63
C ASN A 398 -0.66 -16.09 17.08
N ILE A 399 -1.80 -16.04 16.38
CA ILE A 399 -2.35 -14.78 15.84
C ILE A 399 -2.64 -13.78 16.96
N TYR A 400 -2.99 -14.24 18.16
CA TYR A 400 -3.30 -13.36 19.29
C TYR A 400 -2.07 -12.64 19.85
N HIS A 401 -0.85 -13.11 19.54
CA HIS A 401 0.40 -12.42 19.86
C HIS A 401 0.72 -11.26 18.91
N LEU A 402 0.13 -11.23 17.71
CA LEU A 402 0.35 -10.15 16.74
C LEU A 402 -0.42 -8.90 17.16
N GLU A 403 0.24 -7.76 17.34
CA GLU A 403 -0.41 -6.49 17.67
C GLU A 403 -0.27 -5.50 16.52
N GLY A 404 -1.29 -4.69 16.25
CA GLY A 404 -1.18 -3.64 15.25
C GLY A 404 -0.46 -2.40 15.76
N VAL A 405 0.30 -1.72 14.90
CA VAL A 405 0.90 -0.42 15.17
C VAL A 405 -0.11 0.69 14.83
N PRO A 406 -0.32 1.70 15.70
CA PRO A 406 -1.15 2.84 15.36
C PRO A 406 -0.45 3.71 14.32
N VAL A 407 -1.25 4.30 13.42
CA VAL A 407 -0.78 5.27 12.43
C VAL A 407 -1.83 6.35 12.22
N ILE A 408 -1.38 7.58 11.99
CA ILE A 408 -2.25 8.69 11.61
C ILE A 408 -1.75 9.28 10.30
N THR A 409 -2.67 9.47 9.36
CA THR A 409 -2.39 10.16 8.10
C THR A 409 -3.07 11.51 8.13
N VAL A 410 -2.29 12.56 7.90
CA VAL A 410 -2.75 13.95 7.87
C VAL A 410 -2.54 14.50 6.47
N GLN A 411 -3.59 15.02 5.87
CA GLN A 411 -3.47 15.77 4.62
C GLN A 411 -3.62 17.26 4.90
N LEU A 412 -2.75 18.09 4.33
CA LEU A 412 -2.72 19.54 4.47
C LEU A 412 -2.64 20.18 3.10
N ARG A 413 -3.63 20.97 2.73
CA ARG A 413 -3.69 21.70 1.47
C ARG A 413 -3.36 23.17 1.68
N TYR A 414 -2.60 23.76 0.77
CA TYR A 414 -2.16 25.15 0.86
C TYR A 414 -2.55 25.97 -0.37
N ASN A 415 -2.57 27.29 -0.22
CA ASN A 415 -2.77 28.24 -1.31
C ASN A 415 -1.47 28.60 -2.08
N GLY A 416 -0.43 27.77 -1.98
CA GLY A 416 0.86 27.91 -2.68
C GLY A 416 1.69 26.62 -2.58
N TRP A 417 2.87 26.62 -3.18
CA TRP A 417 3.73 25.43 -3.28
C TRP A 417 4.67 25.32 -2.08
N VAL A 418 4.35 24.43 -1.15
CA VAL A 418 5.15 24.16 0.06
C VAL A 418 6.49 23.54 -0.29
N THR A 419 6.52 22.61 -1.25
CA THR A 419 7.75 21.88 -1.60
C THR A 419 8.66 22.61 -2.58
N GLU A 420 8.30 23.81 -3.03
CA GLU A 420 9.24 24.72 -3.70
C GLU A 420 10.13 25.40 -2.63
N LEU A 421 11.42 25.08 -2.64
CA LEU A 421 12.32 25.37 -1.52
C LEU A 421 12.97 26.76 -1.58
N GLN A 422 13.04 27.40 -2.75
CA GLN A 422 13.94 28.55 -2.94
C GLN A 422 13.28 29.77 -3.60
N ASP A 423 12.40 29.58 -4.57
CA ASP A 423 11.91 30.68 -5.42
C ASP A 423 10.53 31.20 -4.96
N GLN A 424 10.51 32.39 -4.35
CA GLN A 424 9.28 33.04 -3.86
C GLN A 424 8.24 33.32 -4.94
N ALA A 425 8.67 33.60 -6.19
CA ALA A 425 7.72 33.81 -7.27
C ALA A 425 7.06 32.47 -7.66
N LYS A 426 7.81 31.38 -7.65
CA LYS A 426 7.29 30.04 -7.90
C LYS A 426 6.40 29.51 -6.78
N ILE A 427 6.71 29.82 -5.52
CA ILE A 427 5.88 29.43 -4.37
C ILE A 427 4.44 29.94 -4.53
N ASN A 428 4.28 31.18 -5.02
CA ASN A 428 2.98 31.85 -5.06
C ASN A 428 2.23 31.72 -6.39
N GLN A 429 2.90 31.34 -7.48
CA GLN A 429 2.20 31.15 -8.76
C GLN A 429 1.39 29.85 -8.70
N LEU A 430 0.16 29.83 -9.25
CA LEU A 430 -0.73 28.66 -9.23
C LEU A 430 -1.06 28.15 -10.64
N ALA A 431 -0.36 28.64 -11.65
CA ALA A 431 -0.61 28.28 -13.06
C ALA A 431 -0.05 26.90 -13.43
N ARG A 432 0.94 26.41 -12.67
CA ARG A 432 1.52 25.07 -12.82
C ARG A 432 2.04 24.58 -11.47
N ALA A 433 2.18 23.26 -11.33
CA ALA A 433 2.79 22.66 -10.16
C ALA A 433 4.30 22.96 -10.10
N GLU A 434 4.80 23.31 -8.91
CA GLU A 434 6.21 23.54 -8.61
C GLU A 434 6.56 22.86 -7.27
N GLY A 435 7.80 22.37 -7.15
CA GLY A 435 8.27 21.70 -5.94
C GLY A 435 8.82 20.30 -6.19
N LEU A 436 8.75 19.45 -5.16
CA LEU A 436 9.36 18.11 -5.15
C LEU A 436 8.37 17.04 -5.60
N ASP A 437 8.70 16.33 -6.68
CA ASP A 437 7.95 15.18 -7.20
C ASP A 437 8.62 13.85 -6.79
N ASN A 438 8.65 13.58 -5.48
CA ASN A 438 9.12 12.30 -4.95
C ASN A 438 8.52 12.00 -3.56
N LEU A 439 8.70 10.78 -3.06
CA LEU A 439 8.52 10.48 -1.65
C LEU A 439 9.62 11.19 -0.84
N LEU A 440 9.22 11.82 0.25
CA LEU A 440 10.09 12.55 1.14
C LEU A 440 10.12 11.89 2.51
N TYR A 441 11.28 11.95 3.16
CA TYR A 441 11.49 11.52 4.53
C TYR A 441 11.89 12.70 5.40
N SER A 442 11.67 12.63 6.71
CA SER A 442 12.29 13.55 7.66
C SER A 442 12.69 12.84 8.94
N ALA A 443 13.84 13.26 9.49
CA ALA A 443 14.27 12.94 10.84
C ALA A 443 14.03 14.13 11.81
N ASP A 444 13.48 15.23 11.31
CA ASP A 444 13.25 16.48 12.05
C ASP A 444 11.75 16.76 12.27
N ALA A 445 10.90 15.77 12.02
CA ALA A 445 9.45 15.81 12.22
C ALA A 445 8.93 14.42 12.66
N ASP A 446 7.79 14.42 13.33
CA ASP A 446 7.08 13.21 13.76
C ASP A 446 6.35 12.53 12.60
N PHE A 447 6.13 13.25 11.49
CA PHE A 447 5.73 12.62 10.24
C PHE A 447 6.98 12.19 9.47
N SER A 448 7.29 10.90 9.56
CA SER A 448 8.54 10.33 9.06
C SER A 448 8.61 10.30 7.54
N CYS A 449 7.52 9.93 6.88
CA CYS A 449 7.38 9.89 5.43
C CYS A 449 6.17 10.70 4.98
N PHE A 450 6.34 11.42 3.88
CA PHE A 450 5.32 12.31 3.34
C PHE A 450 5.55 12.60 1.85
N ALA A 451 4.53 13.11 1.18
CA ALA A 451 4.63 13.51 -0.22
C ALA A 451 3.71 14.69 -0.52
N ASP A 452 4.07 15.49 -1.53
CA ASP A 452 3.15 16.46 -2.12
C ASP A 452 2.34 15.77 -3.22
N LEU A 453 1.12 15.36 -2.91
CA LEU A 453 0.26 14.60 -3.81
C LEU A 453 -0.14 15.40 -5.05
N ALA A 454 -0.17 16.72 -4.98
CA ALA A 454 -0.44 17.57 -6.15
C ALA A 454 0.66 17.45 -7.23
N LEU A 455 1.88 17.04 -6.87
CA LEU A 455 2.97 16.73 -7.80
C LEU A 455 3.10 15.23 -8.03
N THR A 456 3.09 14.46 -6.95
CA THR A 456 3.42 13.04 -6.98
C THR A 456 2.31 12.15 -7.51
N SER A 457 1.06 12.59 -7.39
CA SER A 457 -0.15 11.87 -7.79
C SER A 457 -1.19 12.85 -8.40
N PRO A 458 -0.86 13.55 -9.50
CA PRO A 458 -1.59 14.75 -9.90
C PRO A 458 -3.03 14.50 -10.41
N GLN A 459 -3.37 13.29 -10.87
CA GLN A 459 -4.64 13.00 -11.55
C GLN A 459 -5.87 13.35 -10.69
N ASP A 460 -5.83 12.99 -9.41
CA ASP A 460 -6.93 13.23 -8.46
C ASP A 460 -6.60 14.36 -7.45
N TYR A 461 -5.32 14.71 -7.29
CA TYR A 461 -4.85 15.58 -6.20
C TYR A 461 -4.38 16.98 -6.64
N TYR A 462 -3.99 17.17 -7.91
CA TYR A 462 -3.71 18.48 -8.47
C TYR A 462 -5.03 19.21 -8.77
N LYS A 463 -5.17 20.43 -8.26
CA LYS A 463 -6.35 21.27 -8.48
C LYS A 463 -5.90 22.62 -9.05
N PRO A 464 -6.36 23.02 -10.25
CA PRO A 464 -6.02 24.31 -10.82
C PRO A 464 -6.40 25.45 -9.88
N GLY A 465 -5.49 26.40 -9.67
CA GLY A 465 -5.72 27.53 -8.75
C GLY A 465 -5.54 27.19 -7.26
N GLU A 466 -5.04 26.00 -6.94
CA GLU A 466 -4.62 25.61 -5.59
C GLU A 466 -3.13 25.20 -5.59
N GLY A 467 -2.52 25.17 -4.40
CA GLY A 467 -1.12 24.80 -4.22
C GLY A 467 -0.93 23.35 -3.80
N SER A 468 0.10 23.13 -2.97
CA SER A 468 0.48 21.81 -2.47
C SER A 468 -0.64 21.08 -1.74
N LEU A 469 -0.69 19.76 -1.87
CA LEU A 469 -1.40 18.85 -0.98
C LEU A 469 -0.39 17.93 -0.32
N LEU A 470 0.06 18.26 0.87
CA LEU A 470 0.93 17.38 1.63
C LEU A 470 0.13 16.26 2.26
N GLN A 471 0.60 15.02 2.11
CA GLN A 471 0.14 13.87 2.88
C GLN A 471 1.26 13.39 3.79
N CYS A 472 1.07 13.56 5.10
CA CYS A 472 2.04 13.33 6.15
C CYS A 472 1.64 12.10 6.99
N VAL A 473 2.53 11.12 7.12
CA VAL A 473 2.30 9.91 7.92
C VAL A 473 2.97 10.05 9.29
N LEU A 474 2.19 10.22 10.35
CA LEU A 474 2.66 10.37 11.73
C LEU A 474 3.03 9.02 12.33
N THR A 475 4.29 8.88 12.73
CA THR A 475 4.87 7.67 13.32
C THR A 475 6.06 8.05 14.23
N PRO A 476 6.05 7.69 15.52
CA PRO A 476 5.02 6.93 16.23
C PRO A 476 3.72 7.74 16.42
N ALA A 477 2.58 7.11 16.20
CA ALA A 477 1.28 7.77 16.30
C ALA A 477 0.68 7.76 17.72
N ASP A 478 1.18 6.90 18.62
CA ASP A 478 0.65 6.72 19.98
C ASP A 478 0.41 8.04 20.73
N PRO A 479 1.35 9.03 20.71
CA PRO A 479 1.16 10.31 21.42
C PRO A 479 0.02 11.17 20.85
N TYR A 480 -0.40 10.91 19.60
CA TYR A 480 -1.38 11.70 18.86
C TYR A 480 -2.77 11.07 18.85
N MET A 481 -2.90 9.78 19.14
CA MET A 481 -4.16 9.04 18.98
C MET A 481 -5.31 9.64 19.81
N ALA A 482 -5.02 10.10 21.02
CA ALA A 482 -6.01 10.69 21.93
C ALA A 482 -6.36 12.15 21.63
N LEU A 483 -5.57 12.85 20.81
CA LEU A 483 -5.75 14.29 20.56
C LEU A 483 -6.92 14.56 19.60
N PRO A 484 -7.65 15.68 19.72
CA PRO A 484 -8.59 16.13 18.69
C PRO A 484 -7.91 16.33 17.33
N ASN A 485 -8.67 16.17 16.24
CA ASN A 485 -8.10 16.26 14.88
C ASN A 485 -7.46 17.64 14.61
N GLU A 486 -8.08 18.71 15.10
CA GLU A 486 -7.62 20.09 14.95
C GLU A 486 -6.28 20.32 15.64
N GLU A 487 -6.05 19.69 16.79
CA GLU A 487 -4.78 19.78 17.51
C GLU A 487 -3.67 19.02 16.77
N ILE A 488 -3.98 17.83 16.22
CA ILE A 488 -3.05 17.07 15.39
C ILE A 488 -2.65 17.89 14.17
N VAL A 489 -3.63 18.46 13.47
CA VAL A 489 -3.40 19.31 12.29
C VAL A 489 -2.53 20.51 12.63
N ALA A 490 -2.80 21.21 13.74
CA ALA A 490 -1.99 22.34 14.16
C ALA A 490 -0.53 21.95 14.42
N LYS A 491 -0.28 20.83 15.11
CA LYS A 491 1.06 20.31 15.38
C LYS A 491 1.80 19.89 14.10
N VAL A 492 1.12 19.19 13.19
CA VAL A 492 1.73 18.80 11.91
C VAL A 492 2.03 20.03 11.05
N ASN A 493 1.13 21.00 10.99
CA ASN A 493 1.31 22.25 10.24
C ASN A 493 2.50 23.07 10.80
N GLU A 494 2.66 23.14 12.12
CA GLU A 494 3.84 23.76 12.75
C GLU A 494 5.14 23.06 12.34
N GLN A 495 5.14 21.71 12.34
CA GLN A 495 6.29 20.93 11.88
C GLN A 495 6.56 21.15 10.37
N VAL A 496 5.54 21.30 9.53
CA VAL A 496 5.69 21.71 8.13
C VAL A 496 6.37 23.07 8.03
N PHE A 497 6.00 24.08 8.84
CA PHE A 497 6.66 25.39 8.84
C PHE A 497 8.12 25.36 9.34
N ASN A 498 8.46 24.38 10.17
CA ASN A 498 9.84 24.13 10.62
C ASN A 498 10.69 23.48 9.54
N LEU A 499 10.13 22.50 8.81
CA LEU A 499 10.79 21.84 7.69
C LEU A 499 10.89 22.75 6.46
N PHE A 500 9.84 23.52 6.16
CA PHE A 500 9.68 24.28 4.92
C PHE A 500 9.50 25.78 5.21
N PRO A 501 10.56 26.59 5.10
CA PRO A 501 10.45 28.04 5.18
C PRO A 501 9.47 28.65 4.16
N SER A 502 9.34 28.01 2.99
CA SER A 502 8.39 28.34 1.92
C SER A 502 6.93 28.33 2.37
N ALA A 503 6.56 27.47 3.32
CA ALA A 503 5.20 27.35 3.81
C ALA A 503 4.77 28.48 4.76
N ARG A 504 5.70 29.24 5.35
CA ARG A 504 5.41 30.20 6.43
C ARG A 504 4.53 31.37 6.02
N ASN A 505 4.54 31.73 4.74
CA ASN A 505 3.70 32.79 4.17
C ASN A 505 2.46 32.23 3.46
N LEU A 506 2.25 30.92 3.50
CA LEU A 506 1.10 30.26 2.92
C LEU A 506 0.03 30.04 3.98
N SER A 507 -1.21 29.94 3.53
CA SER A 507 -2.36 29.56 4.36
C SER A 507 -2.77 28.13 4.03
N MET A 508 -2.94 27.31 5.06
CA MET A 508 -3.58 26.01 4.93
C MET A 508 -5.08 26.24 4.65
N THR A 509 -5.56 25.77 3.50
CA THR A 509 -6.93 26.00 3.02
C THR A 509 -7.86 24.83 3.31
N TRP A 510 -7.32 23.64 3.53
CA TRP A 510 -8.08 22.44 3.85
C TRP A 510 -7.20 21.40 4.53
N HIS A 511 -7.80 20.51 5.33
CA HIS A 511 -7.09 19.39 5.93
C HIS A 511 -7.99 18.17 6.14
N SER A 512 -7.36 17.01 6.32
CA SER A 512 -8.02 15.79 6.80
C SER A 512 -7.12 15.02 7.76
N VAL A 513 -7.73 14.21 8.62
CA VAL A 513 -7.03 13.31 9.55
C VAL A 513 -7.70 11.95 9.52
N VAL A 514 -6.93 10.91 9.22
CA VAL A 514 -7.34 9.51 9.32
C VAL A 514 -6.53 8.83 10.40
N LYS A 515 -7.21 8.23 11.39
CA LYS A 515 -6.58 7.49 12.48
C LYS A 515 -6.85 6.00 12.35
N ILE A 516 -5.81 5.19 12.40
CA ILE A 516 -5.90 3.73 12.41
C ILE A 516 -5.18 3.23 13.66
N GLY A 517 -5.94 2.79 14.66
CA GLY A 517 -5.35 2.38 15.95
C GLY A 517 -4.57 1.07 15.91
N GLN A 518 -4.86 0.19 14.94
CA GLN A 518 -4.11 -1.04 14.69
C GLN A 518 -4.02 -1.27 13.18
N SER A 519 -2.93 -0.80 12.57
CA SER A 519 -2.68 -0.90 11.13
C SER A 519 -1.91 -2.18 10.79
N LEU A 520 -0.64 -2.05 10.40
CA LEU A 520 0.28 -3.17 10.16
C LEU A 520 0.56 -3.88 11.49
N TYR A 521 0.80 -5.20 11.47
CA TYR A 521 1.31 -5.86 12.66
C TYR A 521 2.70 -5.31 13.00
N ARG A 522 2.97 -5.19 14.30
CA ARG A 522 4.23 -4.69 14.82
C ARG A 522 5.33 -5.72 14.54
N GLU A 523 6.22 -5.39 13.61
CA GLU A 523 7.34 -6.24 13.20
C GLU A 523 8.51 -6.18 14.20
N ALA A 524 8.20 -6.34 15.49
CA ALA A 524 9.19 -6.34 16.55
C ALA A 524 10.08 -7.59 16.53
N PRO A 525 11.24 -7.56 17.20
CA PRO A 525 12.09 -8.73 17.34
C PRO A 525 11.32 -9.95 17.88
N GLY A 526 11.42 -11.08 17.17
CA GLY A 526 10.83 -12.36 17.55
C GLY A 526 9.37 -12.53 17.15
N MET A 527 8.81 -11.66 16.31
CA MET A 527 7.40 -11.74 15.92
C MET A 527 7.11 -12.67 14.74
N ASP A 528 8.11 -13.07 13.94
CA ASP A 528 7.90 -13.84 12.70
C ASP A 528 7.37 -15.27 12.96
N VAL A 529 7.64 -15.82 14.15
CA VAL A 529 7.14 -17.13 14.61
C VAL A 529 5.61 -17.16 14.76
N PHE A 530 4.99 -16.02 15.05
CA PHE A 530 3.55 -15.93 15.30
C PHE A 530 2.71 -15.80 14.03
N ARG A 531 3.35 -15.63 12.88
CA ARG A 531 2.67 -15.43 11.59
C ARG A 531 2.15 -16.77 11.06
N PRO A 532 0.83 -16.93 10.89
CA PRO A 532 0.25 -18.20 10.47
C PRO A 532 0.47 -18.48 8.98
N ASP A 533 0.49 -19.76 8.59
CA ASP A 533 0.39 -20.16 7.19
C ASP A 533 -1.01 -19.87 6.62
N GLN A 534 -1.14 -19.82 5.29
CA GLN A 534 -2.42 -19.64 4.61
C GLN A 534 -3.32 -20.88 4.74
N ARG A 535 -2.73 -22.08 4.82
CA ARG A 535 -3.45 -23.32 5.16
C ARG A 535 -3.62 -23.41 6.66
N THR A 536 -4.85 -23.69 7.10
CA THR A 536 -5.15 -23.88 8.53
C THR A 536 -5.37 -25.35 8.86
N PRO A 537 -5.47 -25.72 10.16
CA PRO A 537 -5.87 -27.05 10.59
C PRO A 537 -7.35 -27.39 10.33
N ILE A 538 -8.12 -26.47 9.73
CA ILE A 538 -9.54 -26.62 9.42
C ILE A 538 -9.65 -26.84 7.91
N ASP A 539 -10.24 -27.95 7.50
CA ASP A 539 -10.07 -28.52 6.15
C ASP A 539 -10.45 -27.56 5.01
N ASN A 540 -11.47 -26.72 5.25
CA ASN A 540 -12.02 -25.79 4.28
C ASN A 540 -11.93 -24.31 4.69
N PHE A 541 -11.08 -23.96 5.65
CA PHE A 541 -10.86 -22.58 6.08
C PHE A 541 -9.41 -22.15 5.89
N PHE A 542 -9.21 -21.01 5.24
CA PHE A 542 -7.91 -20.49 4.82
C PHE A 542 -7.70 -19.06 5.31
N LEU A 543 -6.45 -18.66 5.47
CA LEU A 543 -6.07 -17.30 5.85
C LEU A 543 -5.42 -16.57 4.69
N ALA A 544 -5.72 -15.29 4.56
CA ALA A 544 -5.02 -14.36 3.68
C ALA A 544 -4.85 -13.02 4.40
N GLY A 545 -3.80 -12.29 4.08
CA GLY A 545 -3.48 -11.03 4.75
C GLY A 545 -1.98 -10.83 4.82
N SER A 546 -1.53 -9.59 4.84
CA SER A 546 -0.10 -9.28 4.90
C SER A 546 0.59 -9.83 6.17
N TYR A 547 -0.17 -10.01 7.26
CA TYR A 547 0.32 -10.61 8.50
C TYR A 547 0.63 -12.11 8.40
N THR A 548 0.07 -12.84 7.44
CA THR A 548 0.34 -14.28 7.27
C THR A 548 1.77 -14.52 6.77
N LYS A 549 2.26 -15.76 6.83
CA LYS A 549 3.65 -16.13 6.57
C LYS A 549 4.07 -15.84 5.12
N GLN A 550 4.98 -14.87 4.95
CA GLN A 550 5.65 -14.50 3.70
C GLN A 550 6.80 -13.50 3.99
N ASP A 551 7.74 -13.28 3.07
CA ASP A 551 8.98 -12.50 3.35
C ASP A 551 8.93 -11.00 3.00
N TYR A 552 7.87 -10.49 2.35
CA TYR A 552 7.70 -9.08 1.98
C TYR A 552 7.10 -8.21 3.09
N ILE A 553 7.37 -8.53 4.37
CA ILE A 553 6.88 -7.79 5.55
C ILE A 553 5.35 -7.54 5.54
N ASP A 554 4.81 -6.79 6.49
CA ASP A 554 3.42 -6.31 6.42
C ASP A 554 3.27 -5.20 5.37
N SER A 555 3.16 -5.56 4.08
CA SER A 555 3.09 -4.61 2.96
C SER A 555 1.97 -4.92 1.95
N MET A 556 1.77 -4.04 0.96
CA MET A 556 0.89 -4.29 -0.18
C MET A 556 1.34 -5.50 -1.02
N GLU A 557 2.65 -5.67 -1.19
CA GLU A 557 3.24 -6.83 -1.85
C GLU A 557 2.99 -8.10 -1.03
N GLY A 558 3.20 -8.04 0.29
CA GLY A 558 2.92 -9.15 1.21
C GLY A 558 1.44 -9.55 1.25
N ALA A 559 0.52 -8.58 1.24
CA ALA A 559 -0.92 -8.83 1.12
C ALA A 559 -1.28 -9.49 -0.21
N THR A 560 -0.70 -9.02 -1.31
CA THR A 560 -0.97 -9.59 -2.64
C THR A 560 -0.44 -11.01 -2.74
N LEU A 561 0.78 -11.25 -2.25
CA LEU A 561 1.41 -12.57 -2.21
C LEU A 561 0.62 -13.54 -1.33
N SER A 562 0.18 -13.13 -0.14
CA SER A 562 -0.58 -14.02 0.74
C SER A 562 -1.93 -14.40 0.14
N GLY A 563 -2.58 -13.50 -0.60
CA GLY A 563 -3.80 -13.83 -1.34
C GLY A 563 -3.58 -14.90 -2.41
N ARG A 564 -2.47 -14.81 -3.16
CA ARG A 564 -2.05 -15.80 -4.15
C ARG A 564 -1.72 -17.14 -3.51
N GLN A 565 -1.03 -17.13 -2.37
CA GLN A 565 -0.71 -18.35 -1.60
C GLN A 565 -1.99 -19.01 -1.09
N ALA A 566 -2.95 -18.24 -0.57
CA ALA A 566 -4.24 -18.78 -0.12
C ALA A 566 -5.01 -19.44 -1.28
N ALA A 567 -5.06 -18.80 -2.46
CA ALA A 567 -5.65 -19.41 -3.65
C ALA A 567 -4.95 -20.72 -4.02
N ALA A 568 -3.61 -20.76 -4.00
CA ALA A 568 -2.86 -21.99 -4.25
C ALA A 568 -3.23 -23.10 -3.25
N LYS A 569 -3.34 -22.79 -1.95
CA LYS A 569 -3.76 -23.76 -0.92
C LYS A 569 -5.17 -24.29 -1.11
N ILE A 570 -6.10 -23.46 -1.55
CA ILE A 570 -7.47 -23.87 -1.89
C ILE A 570 -7.46 -24.84 -3.08
N LEU A 571 -6.70 -24.51 -4.13
CA LEU A 571 -6.61 -25.31 -5.35
C LEU A 571 -5.90 -26.65 -5.10
N GLU A 572 -4.86 -26.67 -4.26
CA GLU A 572 -4.22 -27.91 -3.77
C GLU A 572 -5.22 -28.82 -3.03
N SER A 573 -6.14 -28.25 -2.24
CA SER A 573 -7.21 -28.98 -1.54
C SER A 573 -8.43 -29.29 -2.42
N GLY A 574 -8.44 -28.88 -3.69
CA GLY A 574 -9.69 -28.85 -4.48
C GLY A 574 -10.39 -30.21 -4.60
N ALA A 575 -9.64 -31.31 -4.69
CA ALA A 575 -10.22 -32.66 -4.73
C ALA A 575 -10.94 -33.01 -3.42
N ASP A 576 -10.30 -32.72 -2.28
CA ASP A 576 -10.84 -32.98 -0.94
C ASP A 576 -12.08 -32.10 -0.67
N LEU A 577 -12.03 -30.83 -1.08
CA LEU A 577 -13.16 -29.90 -0.96
C LEU A 577 -14.37 -30.35 -1.78
N ALA A 578 -14.15 -30.86 -2.99
CA ALA A 578 -15.23 -31.40 -3.83
C ALA A 578 -15.84 -32.67 -3.23
N ALA A 579 -15.01 -33.59 -2.73
CA ALA A 579 -15.49 -34.79 -2.04
C ALA A 579 -16.31 -34.44 -0.79
N LEU A 580 -15.86 -33.43 -0.02
CA LEU A 580 -16.58 -32.94 1.16
C LEU A 580 -17.98 -32.40 0.79
N ARG A 581 -18.08 -31.63 -0.30
CA ARG A 581 -19.38 -31.14 -0.79
C ARG A 581 -20.33 -32.29 -1.14
N GLU A 582 -19.84 -33.33 -1.82
CA GLU A 582 -20.66 -34.49 -2.19
C GLU A 582 -21.17 -35.25 -0.96
N GLN A 583 -20.31 -35.46 0.04
CA GLN A 583 -20.71 -36.07 1.32
C GLN A 583 -21.81 -35.27 2.02
N LEU A 584 -21.74 -33.94 2.01
CA LEU A 584 -22.75 -33.06 2.59
C LEU A 584 -24.08 -33.12 1.84
N GLN A 585 -24.04 -33.19 0.51
CA GLN A 585 -25.25 -33.34 -0.29
C GLN A 585 -25.92 -34.70 -0.03
N GLN A 586 -25.12 -35.76 0.15
CA GLN A 586 -25.63 -37.09 0.48
C GLN A 586 -26.18 -37.17 1.91
N SER A 587 -25.57 -36.51 2.89
CA SER A 587 -26.08 -36.48 4.28
C SER A 587 -27.38 -35.69 4.40
N LEU A 588 -27.50 -34.58 3.66
CA LEU A 588 -28.75 -33.81 3.55
C LEU A 588 -29.86 -34.60 2.87
N ALA A 589 -29.54 -35.35 1.80
CA ALA A 589 -30.51 -36.19 1.09
C ALA A 589 -30.96 -37.43 1.87
N SER A 590 -30.16 -37.90 2.84
CA SER A 590 -30.45 -39.07 3.68
C SER A 590 -31.02 -38.73 5.07
N SER A 591 -31.09 -37.45 5.44
CA SER A 591 -31.84 -37.02 6.63
C SER A 591 -33.36 -37.13 6.36
N PRO A 592 -34.10 -37.98 7.11
CA PRO A 592 -35.55 -38.05 6.94
C PRO A 592 -36.15 -36.68 7.28
N ALA A 593 -37.00 -36.17 6.40
CA ALA A 593 -37.83 -35.01 6.68
C ALA A 593 -38.52 -35.26 8.04
N LYS A 594 -38.18 -34.47 9.06
CA LYS A 594 -39.00 -34.43 10.26
C LYS A 594 -40.33 -33.85 9.82
N ASP A 595 -41.31 -34.72 9.65
CA ASP A 595 -42.71 -34.38 9.51
C ASP A 595 -43.08 -33.37 10.61
N LEU A 596 -43.27 -32.12 10.20
CA LEU A 596 -44.06 -31.14 10.95
C LEU A 596 -45.52 -31.54 10.76
N ALA A 597 -45.92 -32.60 11.45
CA ALA A 597 -47.31 -32.97 11.64
C ALA A 597 -47.63 -32.87 13.14
N THR A 598 -48.40 -31.84 13.49
CA THR A 598 -49.30 -31.74 14.66
C THR A 598 -48.73 -32.05 16.06
N VAL A 599 -48.62 -31.01 16.89
CA VAL A 599 -49.39 -30.84 18.15
C VAL A 599 -49.69 -29.36 18.35
#